data_AF-A0A817L7G0-F1
#
_entry.id   AF-A0A817L7G0-F1
#
_cell.length_a   1.000
_cell.length_b   1.000
_cell.length_c   1.000
_cell.angle_alpha   90.00
_cell.angle_beta   90.00
_cell.angle_gamma   90.00
#
_symmetry.space_group_name_H-M   'P 1'
#
loop_
_entity.id
_entity.type
_entity.pdbx_description
1 polymer ?
#
loop_
_entity_poly.entity_id
_entity_poly.type
_entity_poly.pdbx_seq_one_letter_code
_entity_poly.pdbx_strand_id
1 'polypeptide(L)'
;MESENVIYHLQLIDDKTNCYCLSECLQRIRRWSDTNPQHYPILLFLEIKQKFYEDLFTPLTGGVQCRHLQAIKSQLLEVFSIDSFIRPEQIRGNHSSIRSALKQQRQNELNGNYTYDNYGWPPLSQSLAKILPVFLDNAYGSAADLFNTCEPLKNFLFIAQESLDRPYASIICTSNPFTEEQKLIESAASGLLTRILLGYGDQKLFEKYTESQKYGINIISTGSVQCDDTPLCQSIAENFPASAPIKCNKIRAPDFCNRAALRLR
;
A
#
# COMPACT_ATOMS: atom_id res chain seq x y z
N MET A 1 17.18 -24.51 -5.40
CA MET A 1 17.29 -23.21 -4.71
C MET A 1 16.63 -22.20 -5.62
N GLU A 2 15.45 -21.71 -5.24
CA GLU A 2 14.93 -20.50 -5.88
C GLU A 2 15.92 -19.36 -5.57
N SER A 3 16.18 -18.51 -6.55
CA SER A 3 17.07 -17.36 -6.41
C SER A 3 16.50 -16.38 -5.38
N GLU A 4 17.31 -15.99 -4.39
CA GLU A 4 17.01 -14.92 -3.44
C GLU A 4 16.67 -13.63 -4.19
N ASN A 5 15.60 -12.92 -3.79
CA ASN A 5 15.31 -11.60 -4.36
C ASN A 5 16.20 -10.56 -3.69
N VAL A 6 16.85 -9.72 -4.48
CA VAL A 6 17.69 -8.62 -3.99
C VAL A 6 16.95 -7.27 -4.11
N ILE A 7 17.32 -6.32 -3.26
CA ILE A 7 16.67 -5.02 -3.12
C ILE A 7 17.63 -3.91 -3.55
N TYR A 8 17.18 -3.05 -4.45
CA TYR A 8 17.94 -1.91 -4.97
C TYR A 8 16.98 -0.86 -5.57
N HIS A 9 17.47 0.36 -5.79
CA HIS A 9 16.72 1.39 -6.52
C HIS A 9 16.94 1.28 -8.03
N LEU A 10 18.21 1.35 -8.49
CA LEU A 10 18.64 1.13 -9.87
C LEU A 10 19.98 0.37 -9.88
N GLN A 11 20.07 -0.77 -10.55
CA GLN A 11 21.33 -1.52 -10.61
C GLN A 11 22.48 -0.67 -11.17
N LEU A 12 23.67 -0.79 -10.58
CA LEU A 12 24.93 -0.10 -10.93
C LEU A 12 24.95 1.43 -10.79
N ILE A 13 23.80 2.09 -10.75
CA ILE A 13 23.70 3.56 -10.69
C ILE A 13 23.33 4.01 -9.27
N ASP A 14 22.37 3.33 -8.65
CA ASP A 14 21.86 3.61 -7.32
C ASP A 14 21.38 2.30 -6.68
N ASP A 15 22.32 1.41 -6.39
CA ASP A 15 22.06 0.09 -5.80
C ASP A 15 22.08 0.13 -4.26
N LYS A 16 22.14 1.32 -3.68
CA LYS A 16 22.21 1.51 -2.23
C LYS A 16 20.89 1.10 -1.58
N THR A 17 21.01 0.30 -0.54
CA THR A 17 19.88 -0.16 0.28
C THR A 17 20.34 -0.34 1.72
N ASN A 18 19.41 -0.27 2.67
CA ASN A 18 19.68 -0.53 4.08
C ASN A 18 19.70 -2.03 4.41
N CYS A 19 19.19 -2.88 3.51
CA CYS A 19 19.18 -4.34 3.59
C CYS A 19 19.17 -4.91 2.15
N TYR A 20 20.01 -5.91 1.88
CA TYR A 20 20.31 -6.29 0.50
C TYR A 20 19.39 -7.38 -0.03
N CYS A 21 19.11 -8.40 0.80
CA CYS A 21 18.24 -9.52 0.43
C CYS A 21 16.81 -9.27 0.95
N LEU A 22 15.80 -9.66 0.18
CA LEU A 22 14.40 -9.54 0.61
C LEU A 22 14.16 -10.29 1.92
N SER A 23 14.67 -11.52 2.07
CA SER A 23 14.55 -12.28 3.32
C SER A 23 15.15 -11.52 4.52
N GLU A 24 16.30 -10.87 4.34
CA GLU A 24 16.96 -10.06 5.37
C GLU A 24 16.12 -8.83 5.74
N CYS A 25 15.61 -8.10 4.74
CA CYS A 25 14.72 -6.97 4.94
C CYS A 25 13.45 -7.38 5.69
N LEU A 26 12.83 -8.49 5.30
CA LEU A 26 11.64 -9.05 5.95
C LEU A 26 11.92 -9.44 7.40
N GLN A 27 13.08 -10.06 7.68
CA GLN A 27 13.47 -10.37 9.05
C GLN A 27 13.65 -9.13 9.93
N ARG A 28 14.13 -8.01 9.38
CA ARG A 28 14.22 -6.74 10.12
C ARG A 28 12.82 -6.21 10.46
N ILE A 29 11.90 -6.24 9.50
CA ILE A 29 10.48 -5.88 9.74
C ILE A 29 9.88 -6.80 10.80
N ARG A 30 10.14 -8.11 10.72
CA ARG A 30 9.65 -9.11 11.68
C ARG A 30 10.12 -8.82 13.10
N ARG A 31 11.43 -8.63 13.30
CA ARG A 31 12.01 -8.32 14.62
C ARG A 31 11.40 -7.05 15.22
N TRP A 32 11.16 -6.02 14.41
CA TRP A 32 10.49 -4.81 14.87
C TRP A 32 9.01 -5.06 15.20
N SER A 33 8.30 -5.81 14.36
CA SER A 33 6.90 -6.17 14.58
C SER A 33 6.71 -6.94 15.89
N ASP A 34 7.57 -7.92 16.17
CA ASP A 34 7.55 -8.73 17.39
C ASP A 34 7.77 -7.88 18.66
N THR A 35 8.57 -6.81 18.59
CA THR A 35 8.79 -5.89 19.71
C THR A 35 7.74 -4.78 19.80
N ASN A 36 6.83 -4.68 18.83
CA ASN A 36 5.76 -3.69 18.77
C ASN A 36 4.40 -4.38 18.49
N PRO A 37 3.91 -5.27 19.36
CA PRO A 37 2.78 -6.16 19.06
C PRO A 37 1.41 -5.47 18.86
N GLN A 38 1.34 -4.16 19.05
CA GLN A 38 0.14 -3.36 18.75
C GLN A 38 0.37 -2.38 17.59
N HIS A 39 1.48 -2.50 16.84
CA HIS A 39 1.78 -1.58 15.76
C HIS A 39 0.63 -1.50 14.75
N TYR A 40 0.47 -0.34 14.14
CA TYR A 40 -0.47 -0.16 13.05
C TYR A 40 -0.12 -1.02 11.83
N PRO A 41 -1.10 -1.38 10.98
CA PRO A 41 -0.86 -2.25 9.84
C PRO A 41 0.26 -1.71 8.95
N ILE A 42 1.23 -2.56 8.61
CA ILE A 42 2.32 -2.23 7.71
C ILE A 42 1.87 -2.54 6.28
N LEU A 43 1.84 -1.52 5.42
CA LEU A 43 1.64 -1.73 3.98
C LEU A 43 3.00 -1.92 3.33
N LEU A 44 3.30 -3.16 2.94
CA LEU A 44 4.57 -3.53 2.32
C LEU A 44 4.43 -3.43 0.80
N PHE A 45 4.81 -2.29 0.23
CA PHE A 45 4.83 -2.07 -1.21
C PHE A 45 6.04 -2.76 -1.85
N LEU A 46 5.76 -3.64 -2.81
CA LEU A 46 6.72 -4.43 -3.55
C LEU A 46 6.71 -3.94 -5.00
N GLU A 47 7.74 -3.19 -5.36
CA GLU A 47 7.97 -2.73 -6.73
C GLU A 47 8.91 -3.71 -7.42
N ILE A 48 8.38 -4.48 -8.37
CA ILE A 48 9.21 -5.39 -9.16
C ILE A 48 9.77 -4.60 -10.33
N LYS A 49 11.10 -4.52 -10.43
CA LYS A 49 11.79 -3.84 -11.53
C LYS A 49 11.62 -4.64 -12.82
N GLN A 50 11.27 -3.95 -13.90
CA GLN A 50 10.94 -4.61 -15.19
C GLN A 50 11.75 -4.08 -16.35
N LYS A 51 12.27 -2.86 -16.24
CA LYS A 51 12.98 -2.21 -17.35
C LYS A 51 14.47 -2.51 -17.29
N PHE A 52 15.09 -2.61 -18.46
CA PHE A 52 16.52 -2.88 -18.58
C PHE A 52 17.39 -1.85 -17.83
N TYR A 53 16.97 -0.58 -17.77
CA TYR A 53 17.73 0.46 -17.07
C TYR A 53 17.52 0.46 -15.54
N GLU A 54 16.54 -0.30 -15.04
CA GLU A 54 16.31 -0.52 -13.61
C GLU A 54 17.00 -1.80 -13.14
N ASP A 55 17.03 -2.80 -14.01
CA ASP A 55 17.56 -4.13 -13.79
C ASP A 55 18.37 -4.60 -15.02
N LEU A 56 19.68 -4.37 -14.97
CA LEU A 56 20.65 -4.59 -16.04
C LEU A 56 21.10 -6.05 -16.16
N PHE A 57 21.14 -6.80 -15.06
CA PHE A 57 21.62 -8.18 -15.02
C PHE A 57 20.52 -9.22 -15.07
N THR A 58 19.32 -8.87 -14.60
CA THR A 58 18.13 -9.72 -14.69
C THR A 58 16.98 -9.00 -15.39
N PRO A 59 17.20 -8.24 -16.49
CA PRO A 59 16.11 -7.57 -17.17
C PRO A 59 15.04 -8.61 -17.41
N LEU A 60 13.87 -8.41 -16.82
CA LEU A 60 12.70 -9.24 -17.04
C LEU A 60 12.29 -8.99 -18.49
N THR A 61 13.03 -9.60 -19.42
CA THR A 61 12.93 -9.42 -20.87
C THR A 61 11.58 -9.89 -21.42
N GLY A 62 10.73 -10.46 -20.55
CA GLY A 62 9.31 -10.76 -20.78
C GLY A 62 8.37 -10.31 -19.65
N GLY A 63 8.73 -9.27 -18.89
CA GLY A 63 7.91 -8.67 -17.83
C GLY A 63 7.77 -9.51 -16.56
N VAL A 64 6.97 -9.01 -15.61
CA VAL A 64 6.57 -9.80 -14.43
C VAL A 64 5.78 -11.03 -14.88
N GLN A 65 6.11 -12.18 -14.29
CA GLN A 65 5.42 -13.45 -14.52
C GLN A 65 4.95 -14.01 -13.18
N CYS A 66 3.96 -14.91 -13.22
CA CYS A 66 3.39 -15.44 -11.98
C CYS A 66 4.42 -16.11 -11.06
N ARG A 67 5.42 -16.79 -11.63
CA ARG A 67 6.51 -17.41 -10.86
C ARG A 67 7.28 -16.39 -9.98
N HIS A 68 7.44 -15.14 -10.43
CA HIS A 68 8.12 -14.11 -9.65
C HIS A 68 7.27 -13.72 -8.43
N LEU A 69 5.96 -13.60 -8.61
CA LEU A 69 5.01 -13.32 -7.52
C LEU A 69 4.87 -14.50 -6.56
N GLN A 70 4.99 -15.74 -7.06
CA GLN A 70 5.04 -16.95 -6.24
C GLN A 70 6.30 -16.98 -5.37
N ALA A 71 7.48 -16.69 -5.94
CA ALA A 71 8.73 -16.63 -5.18
C ALA A 71 8.68 -15.56 -4.07
N ILE A 72 8.12 -14.38 -4.36
CA ILE A 72 7.90 -13.32 -3.37
C ILE A 72 6.95 -13.79 -2.26
N LYS A 73 5.82 -14.44 -2.61
CA LYS A 73 4.88 -15.01 -1.63
C LYS A 73 5.58 -16.05 -0.74
N SER A 74 6.40 -16.93 -1.31
CA SER A 74 7.16 -17.93 -0.57
C SER A 74 8.11 -17.28 0.45
N GLN A 75 8.92 -16.30 0.03
CA GLN A 75 9.85 -15.59 0.92
C GLN A 75 9.13 -14.84 2.05
N LEU A 76 7.93 -14.29 1.79
CA LEU A 76 7.09 -13.69 2.83
C LEU A 76 6.62 -14.73 3.86
N LEU A 77 6.20 -15.91 3.42
CA LEU A 77 5.71 -17.00 4.27
C LEU A 77 6.83 -17.77 5.00
N GLU A 78 8.07 -17.66 4.55
CA GLU A 78 9.23 -18.17 5.28
C GLU A 78 9.53 -17.33 6.54
N VAL A 79 9.15 -16.04 6.56
CA VAL A 79 9.45 -15.11 7.67
C VAL A 79 8.23 -14.85 8.56
N PHE A 80 7.04 -14.80 7.98
CA PHE A 80 5.81 -14.48 8.68
C PHE A 80 4.81 -15.64 8.60
N SER A 81 4.02 -15.82 9.66
CA SER A 81 2.91 -16.75 9.58
C SER A 81 1.82 -16.18 8.65
N ILE A 82 1.01 -17.07 8.07
CA ILE A 82 -0.11 -16.64 7.21
C ILE A 82 -1.06 -15.67 7.94
N ASP A 83 -1.20 -15.82 9.26
CA ASP A 83 -2.06 -14.98 10.10
C ASP A 83 -1.50 -13.57 10.33
N SER A 84 -0.22 -13.33 10.06
CA SER A 84 0.36 -11.98 10.08
C SER A 84 -0.18 -11.10 8.95
N PHE A 85 -0.83 -11.68 7.92
CA PHE A 85 -1.27 -10.94 6.74
C PHE A 85 -2.77 -10.63 6.76
N ILE A 86 -3.12 -9.43 6.32
CA ILE A 86 -4.45 -9.17 5.76
C ILE A 86 -4.40 -9.60 4.29
N ARG A 87 -5.41 -10.34 3.85
CA ARG A 87 -5.40 -11.03 2.54
C ARG A 87 -6.60 -10.63 1.67
N PRO A 88 -6.43 -10.54 0.34
CA PRO A 88 -7.49 -10.22 -0.61
C PRO A 88 -8.80 -10.99 -0.43
N GLU A 89 -8.72 -12.29 -0.10
CA GLU A 89 -9.91 -13.12 0.10
C GLU A 89 -10.77 -12.68 1.28
N GLN A 90 -10.15 -12.19 2.37
CA GLN A 90 -10.85 -11.68 3.55
C GLN A 90 -11.61 -10.40 3.22
N ILE A 91 -11.00 -9.55 2.37
CA ILE A 91 -11.62 -8.30 1.91
C ILE A 91 -12.75 -8.58 0.91
N ARG A 92 -12.61 -9.60 0.07
CA ARG A 92 -13.64 -9.98 -0.90
C ARG A 92 -14.85 -10.64 -0.23
N GLY A 93 -14.60 -11.53 0.73
CA GLY A 93 -15.61 -12.42 1.28
C GLY A 93 -16.34 -13.19 0.16
N ASN A 94 -17.67 -13.19 0.23
CA ASN A 94 -18.54 -13.86 -0.73
C ASN A 94 -18.90 -13.01 -1.97
N HIS A 95 -18.36 -11.80 -2.10
CA HIS A 95 -18.62 -10.97 -3.28
C HIS A 95 -17.92 -11.51 -4.53
N SER A 96 -18.45 -11.14 -5.69
CA SER A 96 -17.87 -11.48 -7.00
C SER A 96 -16.49 -10.87 -7.21
N SER A 97 -16.17 -9.77 -6.52
CA SER A 97 -14.91 -9.06 -6.64
C SER A 97 -14.60 -8.23 -5.39
N ILE A 98 -13.32 -7.96 -5.13
CA ILE A 98 -12.88 -7.04 -4.05
C ILE A 98 -13.52 -5.67 -4.26
N ARG A 99 -13.56 -5.21 -5.52
CA ARG A 99 -14.14 -3.93 -5.89
C ARG A 99 -15.60 -3.80 -5.43
N SER A 100 -16.39 -4.85 -5.65
CA SER A 100 -17.80 -4.88 -5.23
C SER A 100 -17.99 -4.97 -3.72
N ALA A 101 -17.13 -5.73 -3.02
CA ALA A 101 -17.16 -5.81 -1.56
C ALA A 101 -16.85 -4.45 -0.91
N LEU A 102 -15.81 -3.76 -1.38
CA LEU A 102 -15.42 -2.44 -0.87
C LEU A 102 -16.49 -1.38 -1.15
N LYS A 103 -17.12 -1.42 -2.32
CA LYS A 103 -18.22 -0.52 -2.66
C LYS A 103 -19.43 -0.75 -1.74
N GLN A 104 -19.79 -2.01 -1.50
CA GLN A 104 -20.88 -2.36 -0.59
C GLN A 104 -20.58 -1.93 0.85
N GLN A 105 -19.37 -2.23 1.34
CA GLN A 105 -18.93 -1.78 2.67
C GLN A 105 -19.06 -0.26 2.79
N ARG A 106 -18.57 0.49 1.79
CA ARG A 106 -18.65 1.95 1.82
C ARG A 106 -20.08 2.47 1.82
N GLN A 107 -20.99 1.82 1.09
CA GLN A 107 -22.41 2.18 1.13
C GLN A 107 -23.03 1.91 2.50
N ASN A 108 -22.67 0.81 3.16
CA ASN A 108 -23.11 0.53 4.53
C ASN A 108 -22.63 1.62 5.50
N GLU A 109 -21.34 1.98 5.45
CA GLU A 109 -20.74 3.04 6.28
C GLU A 109 -21.45 4.39 6.10
N LEU A 110 -21.75 4.77 4.86
CA LEU A 110 -22.46 6.02 4.54
C LEU A 110 -23.89 6.04 5.08
N ASN A 111 -24.50 4.89 5.31
CA ASN A 111 -25.82 4.75 5.93
C ASN A 111 -25.72 4.61 7.47
N GLY A 112 -24.55 4.86 8.05
CA GLY A 112 -24.30 4.74 9.49
C GLY A 112 -24.16 3.29 9.98
N ASN A 113 -24.10 2.31 9.06
CA ASN A 113 -23.88 0.93 9.42
C ASN A 113 -22.39 0.57 9.34
N TYR A 114 -21.74 0.48 10.50
CA TYR A 114 -20.34 0.09 10.66
C TYR A 114 -20.18 -1.38 11.10
N THR A 115 -21.15 -2.26 10.79
CA THR A 115 -20.99 -3.69 11.03
C THR A 115 -19.80 -4.23 10.24
N TYR A 116 -18.96 -5.00 10.93
CA TYR A 116 -17.86 -5.71 10.31
C TYR A 116 -18.40 -7.02 9.77
N ASP A 117 -18.96 -6.94 8.56
CA ASP A 117 -19.41 -8.11 7.81
C ASP A 117 -18.20 -8.97 7.39
N ASN A 118 -18.43 -10.20 6.92
CA ASN A 118 -17.36 -11.11 6.46
C ASN A 118 -16.68 -10.65 5.13
N TYR A 119 -16.58 -9.35 4.88
CA TYR A 119 -15.96 -8.71 3.73
C TYR A 119 -15.60 -7.25 4.03
N GLY A 120 -14.80 -6.64 3.15
CA GLY A 120 -14.36 -5.25 3.26
C GLY A 120 -13.09 -5.09 4.09
N TRP A 121 -12.62 -3.85 4.22
CA TRP A 121 -11.47 -3.54 5.06
C TRP A 121 -11.79 -3.84 6.53
N PRO A 122 -10.95 -4.61 7.24
CA PRO A 122 -11.12 -4.80 8.67
C PRO A 122 -10.93 -3.48 9.43
N PRO A 123 -11.54 -3.34 10.62
CA PRO A 123 -11.28 -2.20 11.47
C PRO A 123 -9.81 -2.16 11.89
N LEU A 124 -9.36 -0.96 12.29
CA LEU A 124 -7.99 -0.76 12.75
C LEU A 124 -7.61 -1.71 13.89
N SER A 125 -8.52 -1.95 14.84
CA SER A 125 -8.32 -2.86 15.97
C SER A 125 -8.02 -4.30 15.55
N GLN A 126 -8.60 -4.78 14.44
CA GLN A 126 -8.32 -6.10 13.86
C GLN A 126 -7.12 -6.10 12.91
N SER A 127 -6.66 -4.91 12.53
CA SER A 127 -5.52 -4.70 11.62
C SER A 127 -4.20 -4.47 12.37
N LEU A 128 -4.22 -4.36 13.70
CA LEU A 128 -3.01 -4.22 14.51
C LEU A 128 -2.11 -5.45 14.34
N ALA A 129 -0.80 -5.20 14.33
CA ALA A 129 0.23 -6.21 14.08
C ALA A 129 0.12 -6.95 12.74
N LYS A 130 -0.68 -6.44 11.79
CA LYS A 130 -0.83 -7.06 10.46
C LYS A 130 0.05 -6.41 9.40
N ILE A 131 0.28 -7.16 8.34
CA ILE A 131 0.98 -6.74 7.13
C ILE A 131 0.02 -6.86 5.95
N LEU A 132 0.01 -5.85 5.08
CA LEU A 132 -0.66 -5.88 3.78
C LEU A 132 0.43 -5.93 2.72
N PRO A 133 0.66 -7.07 2.05
CA PRO A 133 1.62 -7.15 0.97
C PRO A 133 0.98 -6.59 -0.31
N VAL A 134 1.63 -5.61 -0.92
CA VAL A 134 1.07 -4.85 -2.05
C VAL A 134 2.02 -4.94 -3.24
N PHE A 135 1.58 -5.56 -4.33
CA PHE A 135 2.25 -5.46 -5.62
C PHE A 135 2.00 -4.06 -6.20
N LEU A 136 3.07 -3.28 -6.36
CA LEU A 136 3.01 -1.96 -6.95
C LEU A 136 3.07 -2.08 -8.48
N ASP A 137 1.92 -1.93 -9.14
CA ASP A 137 1.73 -2.09 -10.58
C ASP A 137 1.07 -0.85 -11.20
N ASN A 138 1.52 0.33 -10.78
CA ASN A 138 1.01 1.60 -11.28
C ASN A 138 1.67 2.08 -12.58
N ALA A 139 2.82 1.51 -12.96
CA ALA A 139 3.58 1.92 -14.15
C ALA A 139 3.44 0.95 -15.35
N TYR A 140 3.18 -0.34 -15.09
CA TYR A 140 3.34 -1.39 -16.09
C TYR A 140 2.03 -2.10 -16.45
N GLY A 141 1.08 -2.19 -15.51
CA GLY A 141 -0.20 -2.85 -15.74
C GLY A 141 -0.09 -4.38 -15.87
N SER A 142 1.00 -4.98 -15.42
CA SER A 142 1.27 -6.43 -15.51
C SER A 142 0.20 -7.27 -14.79
N ALA A 143 -0.44 -6.72 -13.77
CA ALA A 143 -1.51 -7.39 -13.04
C ALA A 143 -2.74 -7.64 -13.92
N ALA A 144 -3.02 -6.78 -14.91
CA ALA A 144 -4.18 -6.98 -15.79
C ALA A 144 -4.10 -8.30 -16.57
N ASP A 145 -2.90 -8.66 -17.02
CA ASP A 145 -2.65 -9.89 -17.78
C ASP A 145 -2.55 -11.12 -16.86
N LEU A 146 -2.01 -10.94 -15.66
CA LEU A 146 -1.73 -12.03 -14.74
C LEU A 146 -2.88 -12.38 -13.80
N PHE A 147 -3.80 -11.46 -13.52
CA PHE A 147 -4.78 -11.62 -12.43
C PHE A 147 -5.58 -12.91 -12.53
N ASN A 148 -5.99 -13.30 -13.74
CA ASN A 148 -6.82 -14.49 -13.94
C ASN A 148 -6.04 -15.81 -13.86
N THR A 149 -4.72 -15.79 -14.05
CA THR A 149 -3.87 -16.98 -14.12
C THR A 149 -2.91 -17.11 -12.94
N CYS A 150 -2.76 -16.06 -12.13
CA CYS A 150 -1.80 -16.02 -11.04
C CYS A 150 -2.44 -16.03 -9.65
N GLU A 151 -2.27 -17.14 -8.93
CA GLU A 151 -2.85 -17.34 -7.59
C GLU A 151 -2.44 -16.28 -6.55
N PRO A 152 -1.15 -15.87 -6.43
CA PRO A 152 -0.77 -14.81 -5.51
C PRO A 152 -1.56 -13.51 -5.66
N LEU A 153 -1.91 -13.10 -6.89
CA LEU A 153 -2.68 -11.88 -7.15
C LEU A 153 -4.16 -12.01 -6.76
N LYS A 154 -4.70 -13.23 -6.70
CA LYS A 154 -6.10 -13.47 -6.32
C LYS A 154 -6.28 -13.50 -4.80
N ASN A 155 -5.30 -14.06 -4.08
CA ASN A 155 -5.52 -14.48 -2.70
C ASN A 155 -4.51 -13.95 -1.68
N PHE A 156 -3.40 -13.33 -2.13
CA PHE A 156 -2.32 -12.95 -1.20
C PHE A 156 -1.88 -11.49 -1.35
N LEU A 157 -1.52 -11.06 -2.56
CA LEU A 157 -1.06 -9.70 -2.83
C LEU A 157 -2.24 -8.80 -3.18
N PHE A 158 -2.32 -7.63 -2.54
CA PHE A 158 -3.10 -6.52 -3.07
C PHE A 158 -2.38 -5.90 -4.26
N ILE A 159 -3.12 -5.22 -5.14
CA ILE A 159 -2.57 -4.55 -6.32
C ILE A 159 -2.80 -3.05 -6.16
N ALA A 160 -1.70 -2.30 -6.19
CA ALA A 160 -1.72 -0.85 -6.23
C ALA A 160 -1.51 -0.37 -7.67
N GLN A 161 -2.49 0.36 -8.21
CA GLN A 161 -2.57 0.72 -9.64
C GLN A 161 -3.36 2.02 -9.84
N GLU A 162 -3.53 2.47 -11.08
CA GLU A 162 -4.24 3.73 -11.36
C GLU A 162 -5.72 3.57 -11.72
N SER A 163 -6.14 2.40 -12.18
CA SER A 163 -7.51 2.14 -12.69
C SER A 163 -8.49 1.75 -11.57
N LEU A 164 -9.66 2.39 -11.53
CA LEU A 164 -10.73 2.08 -10.57
C LEU A 164 -11.64 0.92 -11.00
N ASP A 165 -11.61 0.55 -12.28
CA ASP A 165 -12.61 -0.33 -12.91
C ASP A 165 -12.22 -1.81 -12.88
N ARG A 166 -11.03 -2.13 -12.35
CA ARG A 166 -10.60 -3.52 -12.23
C ARG A 166 -11.37 -4.22 -11.11
N PRO A 167 -11.73 -5.51 -11.26
CA PRO A 167 -12.42 -6.26 -10.21
C PRO A 167 -11.58 -6.39 -8.92
N TYR A 168 -10.25 -6.31 -9.04
CA TYR A 168 -9.30 -6.36 -7.92
C TYR A 168 -8.87 -4.98 -7.40
N ALA A 169 -9.41 -3.88 -7.95
CA ALA A 169 -9.04 -2.55 -7.50
C ALA A 169 -9.41 -2.36 -6.02
N SER A 170 -8.38 -2.04 -5.24
CA SER A 170 -8.41 -1.92 -3.78
C SER A 170 -7.54 -0.77 -3.30
N ILE A 171 -6.38 -0.57 -3.94
CA ILE A 171 -5.45 0.53 -3.67
C ILE A 171 -5.22 1.30 -4.98
N ILE A 172 -5.59 2.58 -4.99
CA ILE A 172 -5.35 3.49 -6.12
C ILE A 172 -4.12 4.34 -5.86
N CYS A 173 -3.17 4.32 -6.78
CA CYS A 173 -1.96 5.13 -6.75
C CYS A 173 -2.04 6.26 -7.77
N THR A 174 -1.53 7.42 -7.41
CA THR A 174 -1.34 8.56 -8.32
C THR A 174 -0.19 9.45 -7.84
N SER A 175 0.38 10.23 -8.74
CA SER A 175 1.39 11.25 -8.46
C SER A 175 0.90 12.69 -8.69
N ASN A 176 -0.34 12.86 -9.16
CA ASN A 176 -0.86 14.16 -9.57
C ASN A 176 -2.25 14.46 -8.97
N PRO A 177 -2.31 15.02 -7.75
CA PRO A 177 -3.58 15.37 -7.13
C PRO A 177 -4.30 16.55 -7.82
N PHE A 178 -3.60 17.36 -8.63
CA PHE A 178 -4.18 18.57 -9.24
C PHE A 178 -5.09 18.27 -10.44
N THR A 179 -4.81 17.19 -11.17
CA THR A 179 -5.56 16.83 -12.39
C THR A 179 -6.43 15.60 -12.21
N GLU A 180 -6.32 14.92 -11.06
CA GLU A 180 -7.00 13.64 -10.81
C GLU A 180 -8.01 13.72 -9.66
N GLU A 181 -8.56 14.91 -9.41
CA GLU A 181 -9.59 15.15 -8.38
C GLU A 181 -10.72 14.13 -8.45
N GLN A 182 -11.32 13.95 -9.63
CA GLN A 182 -12.46 13.03 -9.81
C GLN A 182 -12.08 11.59 -9.44
N LYS A 183 -10.88 11.13 -9.83
CA LYS A 183 -10.35 9.81 -9.49
C LYS A 183 -10.24 9.64 -7.97
N LEU A 184 -9.73 10.66 -7.27
CA LEU A 184 -9.55 10.63 -5.81
C LEU A 184 -10.90 10.64 -5.08
N ILE A 185 -11.84 11.47 -5.51
CA ILE A 185 -13.22 11.52 -4.98
C ILE A 185 -13.91 10.17 -5.19
N GLU A 186 -13.88 9.63 -6.40
CA GLU A 186 -14.51 8.34 -6.72
C GLU A 186 -13.88 7.19 -5.93
N SER A 187 -12.56 7.20 -5.75
CA SER A 187 -11.85 6.21 -4.95
C SER A 187 -12.34 6.22 -3.49
N ALA A 188 -12.46 7.41 -2.89
CA ALA A 188 -12.95 7.57 -1.53
C ALA A 188 -14.43 7.16 -1.38
N ALA A 189 -15.29 7.57 -2.32
CA ALA A 189 -16.71 7.21 -2.38
C ALA A 189 -16.93 5.69 -2.58
N SER A 190 -15.90 4.99 -3.01
CA SER A 190 -15.93 3.59 -3.41
C SER A 190 -15.26 2.63 -2.43
N GLY A 191 -14.75 3.13 -1.31
CA GLY A 191 -14.09 2.32 -0.29
C GLY A 191 -12.62 1.97 -0.58
N LEU A 192 -12.05 2.49 -1.69
CA LEU A 192 -10.67 2.21 -2.08
C LEU A 192 -9.67 2.98 -1.21
N LEU A 193 -8.54 2.36 -0.88
CA LEU A 193 -7.42 3.08 -0.28
C LEU A 193 -6.72 3.89 -1.37
N THR A 194 -6.29 5.11 -1.06
CA THR A 194 -5.54 5.95 -2.01
C THR A 194 -4.14 6.24 -1.51
N ARG A 195 -3.17 6.14 -2.40
CA ARG A 195 -1.76 6.50 -2.19
C ARG A 195 -1.36 7.61 -3.14
N ILE A 196 -0.79 8.68 -2.58
CA ILE A 196 -0.09 9.72 -3.35
C ILE A 196 1.42 9.47 -3.30
N LEU A 197 2.05 9.43 -4.47
CA LEU A 197 3.50 9.56 -4.62
C LEU A 197 3.83 11.04 -4.88
N LEU A 198 4.43 11.71 -3.90
CA LEU A 198 4.81 13.11 -4.06
C LEU A 198 5.93 13.28 -5.09
N GLY A 199 6.88 12.34 -5.11
CA GLY A 199 8.04 12.34 -6.00
C GLY A 199 9.36 12.58 -5.25
N TYR A 200 10.39 12.98 -5.97
CA TYR A 200 11.70 13.39 -5.45
C TYR A 200 12.17 14.65 -6.19
N GLY A 201 12.71 15.63 -5.47
CA GLY A 201 13.28 16.85 -6.06
C GLY A 201 12.30 17.78 -6.79
N ASP A 202 10.99 17.52 -6.74
CA ASP A 202 9.97 18.38 -7.34
C ASP A 202 9.82 19.67 -6.50
N GLN A 203 9.82 20.83 -7.15
CA GLN A 203 9.62 22.12 -6.47
C GLN A 203 8.23 22.21 -5.82
N LYS A 204 7.26 21.40 -6.29
CA LYS A 204 5.86 21.42 -5.86
C LYS A 204 5.48 20.35 -4.85
N LEU A 205 6.45 19.68 -4.22
CA LEU A 205 6.20 18.61 -3.25
C LEU A 205 5.26 19.06 -2.11
N PHE A 206 5.44 20.27 -1.59
CA PHE A 206 4.59 20.82 -0.53
C PHE A 206 3.17 21.16 -1.01
N GLU A 207 3.02 21.72 -2.21
CA GLU A 207 1.69 21.97 -2.78
C GLU A 207 0.96 20.66 -3.07
N LYS A 208 1.64 19.65 -3.62
CA LYS A 208 1.05 18.31 -3.83
C LYS A 208 0.57 17.70 -2.52
N TYR A 209 1.37 17.80 -1.46
CA TYR A 209 0.98 17.36 -0.13
C TYR A 209 -0.27 18.08 0.36
N THR A 210 -0.27 19.41 0.32
CA THR A 210 -1.40 20.24 0.75
C THR A 210 -2.67 19.93 -0.05
N GLU A 211 -2.55 19.81 -1.37
CA GLU A 211 -3.68 19.48 -2.25
C GLU A 211 -4.25 18.10 -1.91
N SER A 212 -3.38 17.11 -1.71
CA SER A 212 -3.82 15.75 -1.42
C SER A 212 -4.65 15.62 -0.14
N GLN A 213 -4.44 16.51 0.84
CA GLN A 213 -5.19 16.49 2.10
C GLN A 213 -6.69 16.76 1.91
N LYS A 214 -7.08 17.42 0.80
CA LYS A 214 -8.49 17.71 0.49
C LYS A 214 -9.29 16.45 0.14
N TYR A 215 -8.63 15.40 -0.31
CA TYR A 215 -9.27 14.20 -0.86
C TYR A 215 -9.26 13.00 0.10
N GLY A 216 -8.91 13.20 1.37
CA GLY A 216 -8.95 12.13 2.37
C GLY A 216 -8.06 10.95 1.95
N ILE A 217 -6.83 11.23 1.55
CA ILE A 217 -5.90 10.20 1.12
C ILE A 217 -5.47 9.30 2.29
N ASN A 218 -5.11 8.04 2.00
CA ASN A 218 -4.73 7.07 3.04
C ASN A 218 -3.21 6.98 3.23
N ILE A 219 -2.44 7.12 2.14
CA ILE A 219 -1.00 6.85 2.14
C ILE A 219 -0.29 7.98 1.40
N ILE A 220 0.79 8.48 1.98
CA ILE A 220 1.70 9.44 1.36
C ILE A 220 3.06 8.78 1.26
N SER A 221 3.68 8.87 0.10
CA SER A 221 5.02 8.35 -0.15
C SER A 221 5.87 9.39 -0.88
N THR A 222 7.16 9.41 -0.60
CA THR A 222 8.12 10.33 -1.20
C THR A 222 9.46 9.62 -1.41
N GLY A 223 10.21 10.05 -2.43
CA GLY A 223 11.60 9.62 -2.63
C GLY A 223 12.62 10.53 -1.93
N SER A 224 12.17 11.57 -1.21
CA SER A 224 13.06 12.49 -0.48
C SER A 224 13.87 11.77 0.59
N VAL A 225 15.19 11.73 0.39
CA VAL A 225 16.15 11.00 1.23
C VAL A 225 16.49 11.74 2.53
N GLN A 226 16.19 13.03 2.61
CA GLN A 226 16.42 13.87 3.79
C GLN A 226 15.10 14.51 4.22
N CYS A 227 14.75 14.32 5.48
CA CYS A 227 13.58 14.95 6.10
C CYS A 227 13.94 16.05 7.10
N ASP A 228 15.12 16.63 6.90
CA ASP A 228 15.66 17.67 7.74
C ASP A 228 15.60 18.94 6.87
N ASP A 229 14.76 19.90 7.27
CA ASP A 229 14.72 21.29 6.78
C ASP A 229 13.89 21.64 5.52
N THR A 230 13.00 20.78 5.03
CA THR A 230 12.00 21.20 4.01
C THR A 230 10.64 21.53 4.64
N PRO A 231 9.89 22.54 4.13
CA PRO A 231 8.52 22.82 4.56
C PRO A 231 7.60 21.60 4.50
N LEU A 232 7.83 20.69 3.53
CA LEU A 232 7.12 19.42 3.44
C LEU A 232 7.37 18.54 4.67
N CYS A 233 8.62 18.29 5.04
CA CYS A 233 8.94 17.39 6.15
C CYS A 233 8.50 17.96 7.50
N GLN A 234 8.64 19.27 7.70
CA GLN A 234 8.07 19.94 8.88
C GLN A 234 6.56 19.73 8.96
N SER A 235 5.84 19.98 7.86
CA SER A 235 4.39 19.79 7.83
C SER A 235 3.97 18.33 8.02
N ILE A 236 4.70 17.36 7.47
CA ILE A 236 4.44 15.93 7.73
C ILE A 236 4.68 15.60 9.20
N ALA A 237 5.78 16.05 9.80
CA ALA A 237 6.12 15.78 11.20
C ALA A 237 5.10 16.42 12.16
N GLU A 238 4.65 17.65 11.89
CA GLU A 238 3.57 18.30 12.62
C GLU A 238 2.23 17.57 12.46
N ASN A 239 1.96 17.07 11.25
CA ASN A 239 0.73 16.34 10.97
C ASN A 239 0.74 14.90 11.48
N PHE A 240 1.89 14.27 11.65
CA PHE A 240 2.03 12.89 12.10
C PHE A 240 3.16 12.78 13.13
N PRO A 241 3.01 13.40 14.31
CA PRO A 241 4.04 13.33 15.33
C PRO A 241 4.18 11.88 15.82
N ALA A 242 5.34 11.52 16.37
CA ALA A 242 5.61 10.16 16.84
C ALA A 242 4.56 9.63 17.85
N SER A 243 3.93 10.52 18.61
CA SER A 243 2.84 10.20 19.56
C SER A 243 1.47 9.96 18.92
N ALA A 244 1.32 10.28 17.63
CA ALA A 244 0.10 10.14 16.84
C ALA A 244 0.41 9.92 15.35
N PRO A 245 1.07 8.80 14.99
CA PRO A 245 1.56 8.58 13.62
C PRO A 245 0.43 8.25 12.62
N ILE A 246 -0.81 8.09 13.10
CA ILE A 246 -2.02 7.89 12.28
C ILE A 246 -3.13 8.83 12.74
N LYS A 247 -3.86 9.38 11.77
CA LYS A 247 -5.01 10.26 11.98
C LYS A 247 -6.28 9.67 11.38
N CYS A 248 -7.42 10.09 11.93
CA CYS A 248 -8.71 9.83 11.32
C CYS A 248 -8.78 10.49 9.94
N ASN A 249 -9.25 9.73 8.96
CA ASN A 249 -9.45 10.21 7.61
C ASN A 249 -10.62 11.22 7.57
N LYS A 250 -10.38 12.46 7.15
CA LYS A 250 -11.39 13.54 7.19
C LYS A 250 -12.64 13.29 6.34
N ILE A 251 -12.57 12.38 5.35
CA ILE A 251 -13.68 12.07 4.44
C ILE A 251 -14.34 10.73 4.81
N ARG A 252 -13.52 9.76 5.21
CA ARG A 252 -13.98 8.37 5.35
C ARG A 252 -14.15 7.91 6.79
N ALA A 253 -13.55 8.60 7.76
CA ALA A 253 -13.61 8.12 9.13
C ALA A 253 -15.04 8.25 9.69
N PRO A 254 -15.46 7.30 10.53
CA PRO A 254 -16.72 7.42 11.27
C PRO A 254 -16.74 8.66 12.17
N ASP A 255 -17.92 9.18 12.50
CA ASP A 255 -18.08 10.36 13.38
C ASP A 255 -17.46 10.18 14.77
N PHE A 256 -17.35 8.93 15.24
CA PHE A 256 -16.67 8.63 16.51
C PHE A 256 -15.14 8.72 16.42
N CYS A 257 -14.56 8.77 15.22
CA CYS A 257 -13.14 9.01 14.96
C CYS A 257 -12.84 10.52 15.06
N ASN A 258 -13.14 11.12 16.22
CA ASN A 258 -13.00 12.55 16.47
C ASN A 258 -11.89 12.89 17.48
N ARG A 259 -11.05 11.91 17.87
CA ARG A 259 -9.91 12.15 18.75
C ARG A 259 -8.64 12.39 17.94
N ALA A 260 -7.92 13.46 18.28
CA ALA A 260 -6.72 14.01 17.62
C ALA A 260 -5.52 13.03 17.47
N ALA A 261 -5.66 11.79 17.92
CA ALA A 261 -4.77 10.68 17.67
C ALA A 261 -5.57 9.41 17.93
N LEU A 262 -5.58 8.46 16.99
CA LEU A 262 -5.82 7.08 17.37
C LEU A 262 -4.63 6.74 18.30
N ARG A 263 -4.91 6.56 19.58
CA ARG A 263 -3.92 6.08 20.54
C ARG A 263 -4.21 4.63 20.77
N LEU A 264 -3.24 3.78 20.46
CA LEU A 264 -3.21 2.42 20.96
C LEU A 264 -3.21 2.54 22.49
N ARG A 265 -4.21 1.95 23.15
CA ARG A 265 -4.29 1.91 24.61
C ARG A 265 -3.46 0.74 25.12
#